data_AF-A0A3B9AVA4-F1
#
_entry.id   AF-A0A3B9AVA4-F1
#
_cell.length_a   1.000
_cell.length_b   1.000
_cell.length_c   1.000
_cell.angle_alpha   90.00
_cell.angle_beta   90.00
_cell.angle_gamma   90.00
#
_symmetry.space_group_name_H-M   'P 1'
#
loop_
_entity.id
_entity.type
_entity.pdbx_description
1 polymer ?
#
loop_
_entity_poly.entity_id
_entity_poly.type
_entity_poly.pdbx_seq_one_letter_code
_entity_poly.pdbx_strand_id
1 'polypeptide(L)' 'ETGTTKEWMNDGPISGSNNWALSGAKTRSGKPILCNDPHLNLTLPSIWFQVQIHTPEMNTYGVSLPGVPGVVIGFNEN' A
#
# COMPACT_ATOMS: atom_id res chain seq x y z
N GLU A 1 10.40 -3.65 -44.56
CA GLU A 1 10.88 -4.13 -43.25
C GLU A 1 9.70 -4.18 -42.30
N THR A 2 9.24 -5.39 -41.99
CA THR A 2 8.07 -5.66 -41.15
C THR A 2 8.47 -5.64 -39.68
N GLY A 3 8.44 -4.47 -39.06
CA GLY A 3 8.52 -4.35 -37.59
C GLY A 3 7.25 -4.91 -36.98
N THR A 4 7.30 -6.19 -36.56
CA THR A 4 6.16 -6.85 -35.92
C THR A 4 5.83 -6.14 -34.61
N THR A 5 4.55 -5.89 -34.36
CA THR A 5 3.99 -5.27 -33.14
C THR A 5 4.38 -5.94 -31.81
N LYS A 6 5.12 -7.05 -31.84
CA LYS A 6 5.63 -7.80 -30.69
C LYS A 6 6.74 -7.11 -29.90
N GLU A 7 7.50 -6.19 -30.49
CA GLU A 7 8.65 -5.57 -29.79
C GLU A 7 8.25 -4.58 -28.68
N TRP A 8 7.03 -4.04 -28.73
CA TRP A 8 6.51 -3.04 -27.77
C TRP A 8 5.71 -3.65 -26.61
N MET A 9 5.50 -4.97 -26.62
CA MET A 9 4.76 -5.69 -25.57
C MET A 9 5.70 -6.35 -24.55
N ASN A 10 6.99 -6.00 -24.58
CA ASN A 10 8.04 -6.63 -23.79
C ASN A 10 8.45 -5.79 -22.58
N ASP A 11 7.56 -4.90 -22.12
CA ASP A 11 7.70 -4.29 -20.80
C ASP A 11 7.28 -5.38 -19.80
N GLY A 12 8.23 -5.90 -19.03
CA GLY A 12 7.95 -6.79 -17.91
C GLY A 12 6.87 -6.21 -16.99
N PRO A 13 6.34 -6.99 -16.02
CA PRO A 13 5.26 -6.54 -15.17
C PRO A 13 5.56 -5.14 -14.61
N ILE A 14 4.70 -4.17 -14.93
CA ILE A 14 4.85 -2.79 -14.49
C ILE A 14 4.68 -2.79 -12.98
N SER A 15 5.81 -2.75 -12.27
CA SER A 15 5.84 -2.62 -10.82
C SER A 15 5.71 -1.14 -10.47
N GLY A 16 4.73 -0.82 -9.64
CA GLY A 16 4.44 0.54 -9.23
C GLY A 16 3.73 0.52 -7.88
N SER A 17 3.62 1.68 -7.25
CA SER A 17 2.82 1.89 -6.05
C SER A 17 2.60 3.39 -5.92
N ASN A 18 1.52 3.78 -5.24
CA ASN A 18 1.29 5.18 -4.90
C ASN A 18 1.38 5.37 -3.39
N ASN A 19 1.95 6.49 -2.98
CA ASN A 19 1.88 6.97 -1.60
C ASN A 19 1.95 8.51 -1.61
N TRP A 20 1.13 9.15 -0.80
CA TRP A 20 1.23 10.59 -0.57
C TRP A 20 0.80 10.96 0.85
N ALA A 21 1.39 12.06 1.33
CA ALA A 21 1.05 12.68 2.60
C ALA A 21 0.74 14.17 2.36
N LEU A 22 -0.33 14.65 2.99
CA LEU A 22 -0.75 16.04 2.94
C LEU A 22 -0.71 16.62 4.35
N SER A 23 0.06 17.70 4.51
CA SER A 23 0.10 18.45 5.76
C SER A 23 -1.30 18.98 6.12
N GLY A 24 -1.63 18.97 7.41
CA GLY A 24 -2.88 19.54 7.93
C GLY A 24 -3.08 21.00 7.58
N ALA A 25 -2.01 21.76 7.34
CA ALA A 25 -2.09 23.16 6.86
C ALA A 25 -2.76 23.30 5.48
N LYS A 26 -2.85 22.19 4.72
CA LYS A 26 -3.49 22.13 3.40
C LYS A 26 -4.82 21.36 3.43
N THR A 27 -5.34 21.00 4.60
CA THR A 27 -6.62 20.29 4.75
C THR A 27 -7.65 21.17 5.44
N ARG A 28 -8.94 20.96 5.12
CA ARG A 28 -10.04 21.70 5.78
C ARG A 28 -10.15 21.39 7.27
N SER A 29 -9.79 20.18 7.68
CA SER A 29 -9.86 19.72 9.08
C SER A 29 -8.69 20.20 9.94
N GLY A 30 -7.62 20.72 9.32
CA GLY A 30 -6.36 21.00 10.01
C GLY A 30 -5.56 19.74 10.40
N LYS A 31 -6.04 18.53 10.05
CA LYS A 31 -5.38 17.24 10.34
C LYS A 31 -4.65 16.71 9.11
N PRO A 32 -3.49 16.03 9.27
CA PRO A 32 -2.77 15.44 8.15
C PRO A 32 -3.61 14.32 7.49
N ILE A 33 -3.34 14.07 6.21
CA ILE A 33 -3.89 12.92 5.48
C ILE A 33 -2.71 12.10 4.95
N LEU A 34 -2.78 10.78 5.12
CA LEU A 34 -1.84 9.81 4.58
C LEU A 34 -2.63 8.81 3.74
N CYS A 35 -2.16 8.55 2.52
CA CYS A 35 -2.80 7.59 1.61
C CYS A 35 -1.76 6.66 1.01
N ASN A 36 -1.92 5.36 1.30
CA ASN A 36 -1.11 4.28 0.75
C ASN A 36 -1.95 3.45 -0.22
N ASP A 37 -1.38 3.14 -1.38
CA ASP A 37 -2.01 2.32 -2.42
C ASP A 37 -0.93 1.44 -3.07
N PRO A 38 -0.51 0.35 -2.39
CA PRO A 38 0.56 -0.52 -2.85
C PRO A 38 0.06 -1.46 -3.95
N HIS A 39 0.81 -1.57 -5.05
CA HIS A 39 0.45 -2.48 -6.14
C HIS A 39 1.37 -3.69 -6.17
N LEU A 40 0.79 -4.87 -6.00
CA LEU A 40 1.43 -6.16 -6.21
C LEU A 40 0.55 -6.99 -7.15
N ASN A 41 1.13 -8.02 -7.75
CA ASN A 41 0.35 -8.99 -8.52
C ASN A 41 -0.75 -9.59 -7.64
N LEU A 42 -1.94 -9.75 -8.21
CA LEU A 42 -3.03 -10.44 -7.54
C LEU A 42 -2.71 -11.93 -7.40
N THR A 43 -2.87 -12.45 -6.19
CA THR A 43 -2.66 -13.86 -5.86
C THR A 43 -3.86 -14.41 -5.10
N LEU A 44 -4.00 -15.74 -5.10
CA LEU A 44 -4.93 -16.45 -4.23
C LEU A 44 -4.16 -17.52 -3.45
N PRO A 45 -4.02 -17.40 -2.12
CA PRO A 45 -4.58 -16.36 -1.24
C PRO A 45 -3.97 -14.95 -1.48
N SER A 46 -4.66 -13.90 -1.03
CA SER A 46 -4.17 -12.52 -1.07
C SER A 46 -2.83 -12.38 -0.33
N ILE A 47 -1.90 -11.58 -0.87
CA ILE A 47 -0.66 -11.21 -0.17
C ILE A 47 -0.95 -10.23 0.98
N TRP A 48 -1.92 -9.34 0.81
CA TRP A 48 -2.28 -8.36 1.83
C TRP A 48 -3.32 -8.95 2.79
N PHE A 49 -2.99 -8.94 4.08
CA PHE A 49 -3.88 -9.35 5.16
C PHE A 49 -4.24 -8.15 6.02
N GLN A 50 -5.51 -7.76 6.04
CA GLN A 50 -5.96 -6.68 6.90
C GLN A 50 -6.05 -7.15 8.35
N VAL A 51 -5.45 -6.39 9.27
CA VAL A 51 -5.32 -6.78 10.68
C VAL A 51 -5.31 -5.54 11.59
N GLN A 52 -5.84 -5.72 12.80
CA GLN A 52 -5.67 -4.80 13.92
C GLN A 52 -4.93 -5.52 15.05
N ILE A 53 -3.90 -4.87 15.60
CA ILE A 53 -3.18 -5.35 16.77
C ILE A 53 -3.46 -4.38 17.90
N HIS A 54 -4.08 -4.87 18.97
CA HIS A 54 -4.49 -4.10 20.14
C HIS A 54 -3.88 -4.70 21.41
N THR A 55 -3.11 -3.90 22.13
CA THR A 55 -2.53 -4.18 23.45
C THR A 55 -2.78 -2.97 24.36
N PRO A 56 -2.53 -3.08 25.69
CA PRO A 56 -2.61 -1.91 26.58
C PRO A 56 -1.69 -0.74 26.17
N GLU A 57 -0.60 -1.03 25.46
CA GLU A 57 0.42 -0.05 25.06
C GLU A 57 0.25 0.48 23.63
N MET A 58 -0.46 -0.25 22.76
CA MET A 58 -0.60 0.12 21.35
C MET A 58 -1.89 -0.36 20.70
N ASN A 59 -2.37 0.40 19.73
CA ASN A 59 -3.50 0.01 18.90
C ASN A 59 -3.21 0.42 17.45
N THR A 60 -2.90 -0.55 16.60
CA THR A 60 -2.48 -0.29 15.22
C THR A 60 -3.36 -1.07 14.25
N TYR A 61 -3.83 -0.40 13.20
CA TYR A 61 -4.69 -0.97 12.17
C TYR A 61 -4.06 -0.80 10.79
N GLY A 62 -4.16 -1.82 9.94
CA GLY A 62 -3.71 -1.72 8.56
C GLY A 62 -3.62 -3.08 7.89
N VAL A 63 -2.60 -3.26 7.05
CA VAL A 63 -2.31 -4.52 6.38
C VAL A 63 -0.95 -5.09 6.79
N SER A 64 -0.87 -6.41 6.76
CA SER A 64 0.34 -7.21 6.99
C SER A 64 0.63 -8.10 5.78
N LEU A 65 1.79 -8.74 5.81
CA LEU A 65 2.22 -9.77 4.88
C LEU A 65 2.25 -11.12 5.60
N PRO A 66 2.03 -12.24 4.90
CA PRO A 66 2.11 -13.56 5.53
C PRO A 66 3.49 -13.79 6.15
N GLY A 67 3.51 -14.16 7.42
CA GLY A 67 4.73 -14.38 8.21
C GLY A 67 5.29 -13.14 8.91
N VAL A 68 4.77 -11.93 8.65
CA VAL A 68 5.20 -10.71 9.34
C VAL A 68 4.40 -10.51 10.63
N PRO A 69 5.07 -10.37 11.80
CA PRO A 69 4.38 -10.23 13.08
C PRO A 69 4.00 -8.75 13.36
N GLY A 70 3.28 -8.11 12.43
CA GLY A 70 2.93 -6.70 12.58
C GLY A 70 2.21 -6.08 11.38
N VAL A 71 1.68 -4.86 11.58
CA VAL A 71 1.14 -4.02 10.50
C VAL A 71 2.32 -3.35 9.77
N VAL A 72 2.41 -3.51 8.44
CA VAL A 72 3.48 -2.93 7.61
C VAL A 72 3.05 -1.63 6.92
N ILE A 73 1.76 -1.48 6.65
CA ILE A 73 1.13 -0.26 6.12
C ILE A 73 -0.14 -0.04 6.92
N GLY A 74 -0.27 1.10 7.59
CA GLY A 74 -1.40 1.35 8.47
C GLY A 74 -1.33 2.70 9.19
N PHE A 75 -2.06 2.78 10.29
CA PHE A 75 -2.13 3.94 11.17
C PHE A 75 -2.44 3.51 12.61
N ASN A 76 -2.25 4.44 13.55
CA ASN A 76 -2.66 4.34 14.94
C ASN A 76 -3.28 5.68 15.39
N GLU A 77 -3.46 5.89 16.70
CA GLU A 77 -4.10 7.11 17.21
C GLU A 77 -3.25 8.40 17.11
N ASN A 78 -1.99 8.33 16.69
CA ASN A 78 -1.05 9.46 16.70
C ASN A 78 -0.87 10.14 15.34
#